data_AF-A0A1T4VZ30-F1
#
_entry.id   AF-A0A1T4VZ30-F1
#
_cell.length_a   1.000
_cell.length_b   1.000
_cell.length_c   1.000
_cell.angle_alpha   90.00
_cell.angle_beta   90.00
_cell.angle_gamma   90.00
#
_symmetry.space_group_name_H-M   'P 1'
#
loop_
_entity.id
_entity.type
_entity.pdbx_description
1 polymer ?
#
loop_
_entity_poly.entity_id
_entity_poly.type
_entity_poly.pdbx_seq_one_letter_code
_entity_poly.pdbx_strand_id
1 'polypeptide(L)'
;MNKKRKRYIVICIIILLLFSYWMLRYNSLEKKIIIGNINHFFDVDFDKIYVVDDDKEVCICFKHLIETKDTHKIIKDIAKKCKKIVCGNKNYVDYDVCVYYTHAHRTMFSIRIKPDNEVYSIYSSININKKVVIPFSTISKDYPDIKKLVLDDYYPESELNDIKNYKNFNELEVVEYSTKPSDEVIRYLKEKFPNCKIEY
;
A
#
# COMPACT_ATOMS: atom_id res chain seq x y z
N MET A 1 -3.05 -36.64 -31.55
CA MET A 1 -2.83 -35.88 -30.30
C MET A 1 -3.01 -36.81 -29.09
N ASN A 2 -1.98 -36.97 -28.26
CA ASN A 2 -1.95 -37.93 -27.14
C ASN A 2 -3.10 -37.69 -26.14
N LYS A 3 -3.75 -38.74 -25.60
CA LYS A 3 -4.93 -38.63 -24.70
C LYS A 3 -4.66 -37.71 -23.50
N LYS A 4 -3.44 -37.76 -22.94
CA LYS A 4 -2.98 -36.87 -21.86
C LYS A 4 -3.00 -35.39 -22.27
N ARG A 5 -2.53 -35.05 -23.48
CA ARG A 5 -2.53 -33.67 -24.01
C ARG A 5 -3.93 -33.13 -24.22
N LYS A 6 -4.87 -33.95 -24.71
CA LYS A 6 -6.30 -33.58 -24.81
C LYS A 6 -6.88 -33.22 -23.43
N ARG A 7 -6.58 -34.02 -22.40
CA ARG A 7 -7.07 -33.78 -21.03
C ARG A 7 -6.55 -32.46 -20.44
N TYR A 8 -5.27 -32.14 -20.60
CA TYR A 8 -4.72 -30.86 -20.14
C TYR A 8 -5.36 -29.66 -20.83
N ILE A 9 -5.56 -29.72 -22.16
CA ILE A 9 -6.21 -28.65 -22.91
C ILE A 9 -7.63 -28.40 -22.38
N VAL A 10 -8.41 -29.45 -22.16
CA VAL A 10 -9.77 -29.33 -21.62
C VAL A 10 -9.75 -28.68 -20.23
N ILE A 11 -8.83 -29.08 -19.35
CA ILE A 11 -8.69 -28.48 -18.01
C ILE A 11 -8.34 -26.99 -18.12
N CYS A 12 -7.39 -26.61 -18.98
CA CYS A 12 -7.01 -25.21 -19.18
C CYS A 12 -8.20 -24.38 -19.70
N ILE A 13 -9.01 -24.92 -20.62
CA ILE A 13 -10.22 -24.24 -21.11
C ILE A 13 -11.22 -24.01 -19.99
N ILE A 14 -11.46 -25.02 -19.14
CA ILE A 14 -12.38 -24.89 -17.99
C ILE A 14 -11.88 -23.79 -17.04
N ILE A 15 -10.59 -23.78 -16.71
CA ILE A 15 -9.98 -22.74 -15.85
C ILE A 15 -10.13 -21.35 -16.49
N LEU A 16 -9.88 -21.22 -17.79
CA LEU A 16 -10.04 -19.95 -18.52
C LEU A 16 -11.48 -19.45 -18.53
N LEU A 17 -12.46 -20.35 -18.71
CA LEU A 17 -13.88 -20.00 -18.67
C LEU A 17 -14.31 -19.55 -17.27
N LEU A 18 -13.89 -20.26 -16.22
CA LEU A 18 -14.15 -19.88 -14.84
C LEU A 18 -13.52 -18.52 -14.50
N PHE A 19 -12.27 -18.30 -14.89
CA PHE A 19 -11.58 -17.02 -14.69
C PHE A 19 -12.27 -15.88 -15.44
N SER A 20 -12.66 -16.11 -16.70
CA SER A 20 -13.38 -15.12 -17.51
C SER A 20 -14.73 -14.75 -16.90
N TYR A 21 -15.48 -15.75 -16.44
CA TYR A 21 -16.76 -15.54 -15.76
C TYR A 21 -16.61 -14.75 -14.46
N TRP A 22 -15.58 -15.07 -13.65
CA TRP A 22 -15.27 -14.32 -12.43
C TRP A 22 -14.92 -12.86 -12.74
N MET A 23 -14.14 -12.62 -13.80
CA MET A 23 -13.76 -11.27 -14.25
C MET A 23 -14.92 -10.42 -14.79
N LEU A 24 -16.09 -11.00 -15.10
CA LEU A 24 -17.25 -10.24 -15.54
C LEU A 24 -17.82 -9.32 -14.46
N ARG A 25 -17.58 -9.62 -13.18
CA ARG A 25 -18.11 -8.86 -12.04
C ARG A 25 -17.44 -7.51 -11.81
N TYR A 26 -16.24 -7.33 -12.37
CA TYR A 26 -15.42 -6.15 -12.18
C TYR A 26 -15.62 -5.14 -13.30
N ASN A 27 -15.42 -3.85 -13.02
CA ASN A 27 -15.41 -2.79 -14.02
C ASN A 27 -14.08 -2.77 -14.81
N SER A 28 -13.98 -1.93 -15.84
CA SER A 28 -12.78 -1.89 -16.71
C SER A 28 -11.49 -1.55 -15.95
N LEU A 29 -11.55 -0.62 -14.98
CA LEU A 29 -10.39 -0.22 -14.20
C LEU A 29 -9.96 -1.35 -13.24
N GLU A 30 -10.92 -1.95 -12.53
CA GLU A 30 -10.69 -3.09 -11.64
C GLU A 30 -10.04 -4.26 -12.38
N LYS A 31 -10.56 -4.61 -13.57
CA LYS A 31 -9.95 -5.67 -14.40
C LYS A 31 -8.50 -5.36 -14.74
N LYS A 32 -8.18 -4.11 -15.10
CA LYS A 32 -6.81 -3.69 -15.41
C LYS A 32 -5.91 -3.80 -14.18
N ILE A 33 -6.39 -3.41 -13.00
CA ILE A 33 -5.65 -3.51 -11.73
C ILE A 33 -5.39 -4.98 -11.37
N ILE A 34 -6.40 -5.84 -11.45
CA ILE A 34 -6.25 -7.29 -11.20
C ILE A 34 -5.23 -7.89 -12.16
N ILE A 35 -5.38 -7.66 -13.47
CA ILE A 35 -4.48 -8.23 -14.49
C ILE A 35 -3.06 -7.66 -14.34
N GLY A 36 -2.92 -6.36 -14.11
CA GLY A 36 -1.61 -5.71 -13.97
C GLY A 36 -0.82 -6.21 -12.75
N ASN A 37 -1.52 -6.71 -11.75
CA ASN A 37 -0.94 -7.24 -10.52
C ASN A 37 -1.02 -8.78 -10.42
N ILE A 38 -1.31 -9.49 -11.51
CA ILE A 38 -1.53 -10.95 -11.49
C ILE A 38 -0.32 -11.75 -10.98
N ASN A 39 0.89 -11.22 -11.11
CA ASN A 39 2.11 -11.85 -10.56
C ASN A 39 2.10 -11.92 -9.02
N HIS A 40 1.26 -11.11 -8.37
CA HIS A 40 1.06 -11.09 -6.92
C HIS A 40 -0.27 -11.72 -6.51
N PHE A 41 -0.94 -12.46 -7.40
CA PHE A 41 -2.24 -13.07 -7.13
C PHE A 41 -2.23 -14.04 -5.94
N PHE A 42 -1.07 -14.65 -5.64
CA PHE A 42 -0.89 -15.46 -4.44
C PHE A 42 -0.45 -14.65 -3.22
N ASP A 43 0.12 -13.46 -3.41
CA ASP A 43 0.64 -12.62 -2.32
C ASP A 43 -0.45 -11.72 -1.73
N VAL A 44 -1.32 -11.19 -2.60
CA VAL A 44 -2.39 -10.25 -2.25
C VAL A 44 -3.71 -10.58 -2.90
N ASP A 45 -4.79 -10.35 -2.15
CA ASP A 45 -6.15 -10.46 -2.67
C ASP A 45 -6.73 -9.07 -2.96
N PHE A 46 -7.25 -8.90 -4.18
CA PHE A 46 -7.90 -7.67 -4.60
C PHE A 46 -9.30 -7.57 -3.97
N ASP A 47 -9.60 -6.44 -3.35
CA ASP A 47 -10.92 -6.20 -2.76
C ASP A 47 -11.81 -5.38 -3.69
N LYS A 48 -11.48 -4.09 -3.82
CA LYS A 48 -12.35 -3.10 -4.47
C LYS A 48 -11.55 -1.88 -4.90
N ILE A 49 -12.14 -1.13 -5.81
CA ILE A 49 -11.73 0.24 -6.14
C ILE A 49 -12.90 1.16 -5.87
N TYR A 50 -12.61 2.35 -5.33
CA TYR A 50 -13.56 3.45 -5.31
C TYR A 50 -12.87 4.74 -5.74
N VAL A 51 -13.64 5.64 -6.34
CA VAL A 51 -13.19 6.94 -6.81
C VAL A 51 -13.88 8.00 -5.96
N VAL A 52 -13.09 8.94 -5.45
CA VAL A 52 -13.57 10.10 -4.70
C VAL A 52 -13.34 11.32 -5.59
N ASP A 53 -14.39 11.72 -6.33
CA ASP A 53 -14.28 12.76 -7.35
C ASP A 53 -13.97 14.14 -6.75
N ASP A 54 -14.55 14.46 -5.59
CA ASP A 54 -14.36 15.74 -4.90
C ASP A 54 -12.89 15.98 -4.50
N ASP A 55 -12.23 14.93 -4.00
CA ASP A 55 -10.82 14.97 -3.60
C ASP A 55 -9.87 14.57 -4.73
N LYS A 56 -10.41 14.19 -5.90
CA LYS A 56 -9.68 13.58 -7.01
C LYS A 56 -8.77 12.43 -6.56
N GLU A 57 -9.32 11.44 -5.87
CA GLU A 57 -8.58 10.26 -5.42
C GLU A 57 -9.13 8.97 -6.04
N VAL A 58 -8.24 8.07 -6.46
CA VAL A 58 -8.57 6.68 -6.79
C VAL A 58 -7.98 5.77 -5.72
N CYS A 59 -8.88 5.13 -4.97
CA CYS A 59 -8.54 4.29 -3.84
C CYS A 59 -8.67 2.81 -4.22
N ILE A 60 -7.58 2.07 -4.05
CA ILE A 60 -7.46 0.66 -4.44
C ILE A 60 -7.16 -0.16 -3.20
N CYS A 61 -8.04 -1.09 -2.86
CA CYS A 61 -7.92 -1.89 -1.64
C CYS A 61 -7.51 -3.33 -1.93
N PHE A 62 -6.60 -3.84 -1.11
CA PHE A 62 -6.19 -5.24 -1.03
C PHE A 62 -6.46 -5.77 0.39
N LYS A 63 -6.82 -7.05 0.53
CA LYS A 63 -7.35 -7.63 1.80
C LYS A 63 -6.50 -8.73 2.44
N HIS A 64 -5.47 -9.18 1.74
CA HIS A 64 -4.56 -10.20 2.23
C HIS A 64 -3.15 -9.80 1.83
N LEU A 65 -2.20 -10.07 2.69
CA LEU A 65 -0.79 -9.95 2.38
C LEU A 65 -0.05 -11.07 3.09
N ILE A 66 0.53 -11.98 2.32
CA ILE A 66 1.40 -13.01 2.89
C ILE A 66 2.63 -12.31 3.46
N GLU A 67 2.78 -12.36 4.78
CA GLU A 67 3.92 -11.80 5.51
C GLU A 67 5.20 -12.57 5.15
N THR A 68 5.88 -12.13 4.10
CA THR A 68 7.20 -12.60 3.71
C THR A 68 8.24 -11.52 3.95
N LYS A 69 9.53 -11.88 3.91
CA LYS A 69 10.63 -10.90 3.95
C LYS A 69 10.57 -9.88 2.80
N ASP A 70 9.89 -10.21 1.70
CA ASP A 70 9.78 -9.39 0.50
C ASP A 70 8.45 -8.61 0.41
N THR A 71 7.61 -8.66 1.46
CA THR A 71 6.35 -7.92 1.59
C THR A 71 6.44 -6.48 1.11
N HIS A 72 7.46 -5.75 1.58
CA HIS A 72 7.64 -4.34 1.26
C HIS A 72 7.89 -4.11 -0.25
N LYS A 73 8.62 -5.02 -0.91
CA LYS A 73 8.86 -4.97 -2.36
C LYS A 73 7.60 -5.26 -3.14
N ILE A 74 6.81 -6.25 -2.70
CA ILE A 74 5.52 -6.60 -3.30
C ILE A 74 4.59 -5.39 -3.22
N ILE A 75 4.48 -4.77 -2.04
CA ILE A 75 3.67 -3.57 -1.83
C ILE A 75 4.09 -2.43 -2.75
N LYS A 76 5.40 -2.18 -2.86
CA LYS A 76 5.96 -1.11 -3.72
C LYS A 76 5.70 -1.37 -5.20
N ASP A 77 5.84 -2.60 -5.66
CA ASP A 77 5.57 -2.97 -7.05
C ASP A 77 4.08 -2.87 -7.39
N ILE A 78 3.20 -3.35 -6.51
CA ILE A 78 1.75 -3.18 -6.65
C ILE A 78 1.39 -1.70 -6.73
N ALA A 79 1.91 -0.88 -5.82
CA ALA A 79 1.61 0.55 -5.80
C ALA A 79 2.03 1.26 -7.10
N LYS A 80 3.22 0.92 -7.62
CA LYS A 80 3.71 1.42 -8.91
C LYS A 80 2.84 0.98 -10.09
N LYS A 81 2.44 -0.29 -10.13
CA LYS A 81 1.56 -0.84 -11.19
C LYS A 81 0.18 -0.19 -11.15
N CYS A 82 -0.41 -0.09 -9.97
CA CYS A 82 -1.68 0.58 -9.73
C CYS A 82 -1.64 2.03 -10.22
N LYS A 83 -0.62 2.79 -9.82
CA LYS A 83 -0.41 4.17 -10.27
C LYS A 83 -0.34 4.27 -11.79
N LYS A 84 0.48 3.43 -12.44
CA LYS A 84 0.62 3.40 -13.90
C LYS A 84 -0.71 3.14 -14.61
N ILE A 85 -1.53 2.23 -14.07
CA ILE A 85 -2.82 1.86 -14.65
C ILE A 85 -3.85 2.98 -14.50
N VAL A 86 -3.92 3.60 -13.31
CA VAL A 86 -4.85 4.71 -13.04
C VAL A 86 -4.51 5.91 -13.92
N CYS A 87 -3.25 6.36 -13.93
CA CYS A 87 -2.87 7.55 -14.71
C CYS A 87 -2.77 7.28 -16.21
N GLY A 88 -2.70 6.02 -16.64
CA GLY A 88 -2.92 5.64 -18.03
C GLY A 88 -4.37 5.82 -18.49
N ASN A 89 -5.31 6.04 -17.57
CA ASN A 89 -6.69 6.40 -17.87
C ASN A 89 -6.85 7.92 -17.87
N LYS A 90 -7.27 8.49 -19.01
CA LYS A 90 -7.44 9.94 -19.19
C LYS A 90 -8.37 10.57 -18.16
N ASN A 91 -9.36 9.82 -17.65
CA ASN A 91 -10.31 10.33 -16.66
C ASN A 91 -9.66 10.56 -15.29
N TYR A 92 -8.53 9.90 -15.00
CA TYR A 92 -7.91 9.86 -13.68
C TYR A 92 -6.42 10.25 -13.71
N VAL A 93 -5.97 10.93 -14.76
CA VAL A 93 -4.55 11.28 -14.94
C VAL A 93 -4.03 12.19 -13.83
N ASP A 94 -4.87 13.14 -13.40
CA ASP A 94 -4.56 14.12 -12.37
C ASP A 94 -5.07 13.70 -10.98
N TYR A 95 -5.45 12.43 -10.81
CA TYR A 95 -5.95 11.92 -9.53
C TYR A 95 -4.78 11.40 -8.69
N ASP A 96 -4.86 11.61 -7.38
CA ASP A 96 -4.05 10.90 -6.40
C ASP A 96 -4.43 9.41 -6.42
N VAL A 97 -3.45 8.54 -6.20
CA VAL A 97 -3.67 7.10 -6.11
C VAL A 97 -3.37 6.64 -4.69
N CYS A 98 -4.40 6.13 -4.02
CA CYS A 98 -4.30 5.60 -2.66
C CYS A 98 -4.36 4.06 -2.72
N VAL A 99 -3.30 3.38 -2.31
CA VAL A 99 -3.25 1.92 -2.25
C VAL A 99 -3.31 1.47 -0.81
N TYR A 100 -4.39 0.78 -0.45
CA TYR A 100 -4.67 0.29 0.90
C TYR A 100 -4.44 -1.21 0.98
N TYR A 101 -3.75 -1.64 2.02
CA TYR A 101 -3.68 -3.02 2.45
C TYR A 101 -4.46 -3.13 3.74
N THR A 102 -5.48 -3.96 3.72
CA THR A 102 -6.44 -4.12 4.81
C THR A 102 -6.38 -5.54 5.35
N HIS A 103 -6.67 -5.70 6.63
CA HIS A 103 -6.86 -7.00 7.27
C HIS A 103 -8.07 -6.89 8.19
N ALA A 104 -9.00 -7.85 8.08
CA ALA A 104 -10.27 -7.81 8.82
C ALA A 104 -10.99 -6.44 8.72
N HIS A 105 -11.04 -5.86 7.51
CA HIS A 105 -11.63 -4.54 7.21
C HIS A 105 -10.93 -3.31 7.81
N ARG A 106 -9.80 -3.48 8.51
CA ARG A 106 -8.97 -2.38 8.99
C ARG A 106 -7.84 -2.09 8.02
N THR A 107 -7.57 -0.82 7.74
CA THR A 107 -6.35 -0.42 7.02
C THR A 107 -5.14 -0.75 7.87
N MET A 108 -4.28 -1.61 7.33
CA MET A 108 -3.01 -1.98 7.94
C MET A 108 -1.89 -1.08 7.46
N PHE A 109 -1.87 -0.80 6.16
CA PHE A 109 -0.86 0.02 5.51
C PHE A 109 -1.50 0.74 4.34
N SER A 110 -1.14 1.99 4.09
CA SER A 110 -1.52 2.63 2.83
C SER A 110 -0.47 3.60 2.31
N ILE A 111 -0.40 3.68 0.98
CA ILE A 111 0.47 4.59 0.24
C ILE A 111 -0.41 5.54 -0.56
N ARG A 112 -0.20 6.85 -0.42
CA ARG A 112 -0.79 7.86 -1.31
C ARG A 112 0.27 8.38 -2.27
N ILE A 113 -0.03 8.33 -3.56
CA ILE A 113 0.87 8.72 -4.64
C ILE A 113 0.22 9.85 -5.45
N LYS A 114 0.91 10.99 -5.55
CA LYS A 114 0.47 12.16 -6.33
C LYS A 114 0.55 11.92 -7.84
N PRO A 115 -0.10 12.75 -8.68
CA PRO A 115 -0.03 12.71 -10.14
C PRO A 115 1.39 12.58 -10.70
N ASP A 116 2.33 13.33 -10.14
CA ASP A 116 3.75 13.43 -10.52
C ASP A 116 4.64 12.24 -10.06
N ASN A 117 4.05 11.24 -9.41
CA ASN A 117 4.71 10.07 -8.80
C ASN A 117 5.41 10.34 -7.45
N GLU A 118 5.19 11.50 -6.83
CA GLU A 118 5.60 11.72 -5.45
C GLU A 118 4.78 10.82 -4.51
N VAL A 119 5.44 10.06 -3.64
CA VAL A 119 4.77 9.36 -2.53
C VAL A 119 4.59 10.36 -1.40
N TYR A 120 3.39 10.91 -1.29
CA TYR A 120 3.11 12.00 -0.36
C TYR A 120 2.93 11.51 1.08
N SER A 121 2.16 10.43 1.27
CA SER A 121 1.84 9.94 2.60
C SER A 121 1.90 8.43 2.75
N ILE A 122 2.40 8.00 3.90
CA ILE A 122 2.33 6.62 4.38
C ILE A 122 1.51 6.59 5.65
N TYR A 123 0.53 5.70 5.69
CA TYR A 123 -0.11 5.26 6.92
C TYR A 123 0.37 3.85 7.22
N SER A 124 0.65 3.58 8.49
CA SER A 124 0.95 2.24 8.93
C SER A 124 0.31 1.97 10.29
N SER A 125 -0.11 0.73 10.48
CA SER A 125 -0.60 0.19 11.74
C SER A 125 -0.16 -1.26 11.89
N ILE A 126 -0.31 -1.78 13.11
CA ILE A 126 0.01 -3.17 13.44
C ILE A 126 -1.29 -3.94 13.66
N ASN A 127 -1.30 -5.23 13.26
CA ASN A 127 -2.50 -6.03 13.42
C ASN A 127 -2.71 -6.44 14.88
N ILE A 128 -3.90 -6.97 15.17
CA ILE A 128 -4.30 -7.47 16.50
C ILE A 128 -3.36 -8.56 17.05
N ASN A 129 -2.65 -9.28 16.16
CA ASN A 129 -1.63 -10.26 16.52
C ASN A 129 -0.22 -9.66 16.67
N LYS A 130 -0.11 -8.34 16.75
CA LYS A 130 1.13 -7.56 16.91
C LYS A 130 2.16 -7.74 15.79
N LYS A 131 1.74 -8.17 14.60
CA LYS A 131 2.65 -8.28 13.46
C LYS A 131 2.63 -7.01 12.62
N VAL A 132 3.80 -6.41 12.48
CA VAL A 132 4.02 -5.23 11.65
C VAL A 132 3.93 -5.67 10.19
N VAL A 133 3.07 -5.03 9.39
CA VAL A 133 3.00 -5.33 7.95
C VAL A 133 4.28 -4.88 7.24
N ILE A 134 4.78 -3.67 7.56
CA ILE A 134 6.10 -3.20 7.13
C ILE A 134 6.80 -2.56 8.35
N PRO A 135 7.98 -3.09 8.77
CA PRO A 135 8.77 -2.49 9.85
C PRO A 135 9.03 -1.01 9.62
N PHE A 136 9.04 -0.20 10.68
CA PHE A 136 9.24 1.24 10.54
C PHE A 136 10.58 1.56 9.86
N SER A 137 11.65 0.88 10.26
CA SER A 137 12.97 1.01 9.61
C SER A 137 12.97 0.71 8.10
N THR A 138 12.03 -0.09 7.60
CA THR A 138 11.86 -0.35 6.17
C THR A 138 11.11 0.79 5.50
N ILE A 139 10.07 1.35 6.14
CA ILE A 139 9.35 2.53 5.64
C ILE A 139 10.32 3.68 5.37
N SER A 140 11.18 4.01 6.35
CA SER A 140 12.10 5.14 6.20
C SER A 140 13.18 4.93 5.14
N LYS A 141 13.52 3.68 4.80
CA LYS A 141 14.45 3.35 3.71
C LYS A 141 13.79 3.37 2.35
N ASP A 142 12.58 2.84 2.25
CA ASP A 142 11.88 2.66 0.98
C ASP A 142 11.18 3.94 0.50
N TYR A 143 10.82 4.80 1.45
CA TYR A 143 10.06 6.05 1.26
C TYR A 143 10.70 7.20 2.07
N PRO A 144 11.95 7.58 1.78
CA PRO A 144 12.65 8.61 2.54
C PRO A 144 12.06 10.03 2.35
N ASP A 145 11.44 10.29 1.19
CA ASP A 145 11.00 11.63 0.80
C ASP A 145 9.50 11.87 1.05
N ILE A 146 8.88 11.09 1.94
CA ILE A 146 7.46 11.30 2.29
C ILE A 146 7.30 12.57 3.12
N LYS A 147 6.17 13.26 2.92
CA LYS A 147 5.81 14.47 3.66
C LYS A 147 4.92 14.17 4.87
N LYS A 148 4.02 13.18 4.77
CA LYS A 148 3.15 12.78 5.87
C LYS A 148 3.36 11.31 6.28
N LEU A 149 3.62 11.08 7.56
CA LEU A 149 3.67 9.75 8.16
C LEU A 149 2.60 9.63 9.26
N VAL A 150 1.78 8.58 9.20
CA VAL A 150 0.76 8.28 10.23
C VAL A 150 1.05 6.92 10.85
N LEU A 151 1.18 6.88 12.18
CA LEU A 151 1.51 5.70 12.97
C LEU A 151 0.39 5.41 13.99
N ASP A 152 -0.47 4.46 13.68
CA ASP A 152 -1.68 4.14 14.44
C ASP A 152 -1.44 3.22 15.67
N ASP A 153 -2.45 3.12 16.54
CA ASP A 153 -2.50 2.70 17.99
C ASP A 153 -1.78 1.41 18.40
N TYR A 154 -1.25 0.66 17.44
CA TYR A 154 -0.71 -0.68 17.68
C TYR A 154 0.79 -0.74 17.43
N TYR A 155 1.43 0.38 17.07
CA TYR A 155 2.88 0.43 16.93
C TYR A 155 3.59 0.19 18.27
N PRO A 156 4.70 -0.57 18.31
CA PRO A 156 5.38 -0.87 19.54
C PRO A 156 6.12 0.39 19.97
N GLU A 157 5.97 0.79 21.23
CA GLU A 157 6.67 1.96 21.79
C GLU A 157 8.17 1.93 21.50
N SER A 158 8.78 0.75 21.50
CA SER A 158 10.20 0.57 21.17
C SER A 158 10.56 1.03 19.75
N GLU A 159 9.66 0.89 18.76
CA GLU A 159 9.91 1.40 17.41
C GLU A 159 9.59 2.88 17.30
N LEU A 160 8.52 3.34 17.95
CA LEU A 160 8.14 4.76 17.95
C LEU A 160 9.21 5.63 18.62
N ASN A 161 9.87 5.10 19.65
CA ASN A 161 10.85 5.80 20.46
C ASN A 161 12.31 5.60 19.98
N ASP A 162 12.56 4.81 18.93
CA ASP A 162 13.91 4.64 18.36
C ASP A 162 14.18 5.70 17.29
N ILE A 163 15.05 6.67 17.62
CA ILE A 163 15.54 7.72 16.71
C ILE A 163 16.06 7.13 15.38
N LYS A 164 16.65 5.93 15.38
CA LYS A 164 17.19 5.31 14.17
C LYS A 164 16.11 5.10 13.10
N ASN A 165 14.86 4.90 13.49
CA ASN A 165 13.75 4.73 12.55
C ASN A 165 13.44 6.00 11.75
N TYR A 166 13.84 7.18 12.25
CA TYR A 166 13.58 8.48 11.63
C TYR A 166 14.76 9.03 10.81
N LYS A 167 15.93 8.37 10.88
CA LYS A 167 17.18 8.91 10.32
C LYS A 167 17.19 9.03 8.80
N ASN A 168 16.42 8.20 8.09
CA ASN A 168 16.46 8.15 6.63
C ASN A 168 15.43 9.08 5.96
N PHE A 169 14.53 9.70 6.71
CA PHE A 169 13.59 10.65 6.12
C PHE A 169 14.27 11.97 5.74
N ASN A 170 13.79 12.61 4.68
CA ASN A 170 14.34 13.86 4.15
C ASN A 170 13.35 15.02 4.17
N GLU A 171 12.05 14.75 4.04
CA GLU A 171 11.04 15.79 3.76
C GLU A 171 9.81 15.74 4.69
N LEU A 172 9.93 15.17 5.89
CA LEU A 172 8.77 15.08 6.80
C LEU A 172 8.21 16.47 7.16
N GLU A 173 6.95 16.70 6.81
CA GLU A 173 6.17 17.89 7.16
C GLU A 173 5.16 17.58 8.27
N VAL A 174 4.65 16.34 8.34
CA VAL A 174 3.70 15.91 9.37
C VAL A 174 4.03 14.49 9.83
N VAL A 175 4.12 14.30 11.14
CA VAL A 175 4.11 12.97 11.76
C VAL A 175 2.98 12.91 12.77
N GLU A 176 2.05 11.99 12.53
CA GLU A 176 0.87 11.77 13.34
C GLU A 176 1.05 10.45 14.08
N TYR A 177 0.97 10.52 15.41
CA TYR A 177 1.04 9.39 16.30
C TYR A 177 -0.30 9.19 16.96
N SER A 178 -0.63 7.94 17.17
CA SER A 178 -1.72 7.50 18.05
C SER A 178 -1.36 7.61 19.53
N THR A 179 -0.09 7.43 19.88
CA THR A 179 0.44 7.58 21.24
C THR A 179 1.65 8.50 21.21
N LYS A 180 1.73 9.44 22.15
CA LYS A 180 2.84 10.40 22.25
C LYS A 180 4.20 9.67 22.26
N PRO A 181 5.13 9.98 21.32
CA PRO A 181 6.49 9.43 21.35
C PRO A 181 7.33 10.11 22.45
N SER A 182 8.51 9.57 22.73
CA SER A 182 9.43 10.13 23.72
C SER A 182 9.82 11.56 23.37
N ASP A 183 10.05 12.38 24.40
CA ASP A 183 10.52 13.76 24.21
C ASP A 183 11.86 13.81 23.45
N GLU A 184 12.66 12.73 23.52
CA GLU A 184 13.89 12.57 22.76
C GLU A 184 13.62 12.50 21.25
N VAL A 185 12.63 11.70 20.82
CA VAL A 185 12.20 11.62 19.42
C VAL A 185 11.58 12.93 18.96
N ILE A 186 10.74 13.55 19.77
CA ILE A 186 10.12 14.85 19.46
C ILE A 186 11.22 15.90 19.22
N ARG A 187 12.20 15.99 20.12
CA ARG A 187 13.33 16.91 19.98
C ARG A 187 14.13 16.61 18.71
N TYR A 188 14.47 15.35 18.45
CA TYR A 188 15.18 14.94 17.24
C TYR A 188 14.42 15.35 15.96
N LEU A 189 13.11 15.11 15.90
CA LEU A 189 12.28 15.49 14.76
C LEU A 189 12.22 17.00 14.56
N LYS A 190 12.14 17.79 15.64
CA LYS A 190 12.16 19.25 15.56
C LYS A 190 13.53 19.81 15.18
N GLU A 191 14.62 19.18 15.59
CA GLU A 191 15.97 19.57 15.19
C GLU A 191 16.20 19.27 13.70
N LYS A 192 15.79 18.09 13.24
CA LYS A 192 16.00 17.65 11.85
C LYS A 192 15.01 18.27 10.87
N PHE A 193 13.75 18.43 11.28
CA PHE A 193 12.65 18.97 10.48
C PHE A 193 11.95 20.10 11.25
N PRO A 194 12.52 21.32 11.27
CA PRO A 194 12.04 22.42 12.11
C PRO A 194 10.56 22.77 11.94
N ASN A 195 10.05 22.63 10.70
CA ASN A 195 8.67 22.95 10.35
C ASN A 195 7.72 21.74 10.46
N CYS A 196 8.22 20.55 10.83
CA CYS A 196 7.40 19.35 10.92
C CYS A 196 6.36 19.47 12.05
N LYS A 197 5.09 19.27 11.72
CA LYS A 197 3.99 19.19 12.68
C LYS A 197 3.97 17.78 13.30
N ILE A 198 3.99 17.73 14.63
CA ILE A 198 3.95 16.48 15.39
C ILE A 198 2.60 16.45 16.11
N GLU A 199 1.77 15.46 15.80
CA GLU A 199 0.41 15.29 16.34
C GLU A 199 0.34 13.99 17.15
N TYR A 200 -0.30 14.04 18.32
CA TYR A 200 -0.55 12.90 19.22
C TYR A 200 -1.63 13.23 20.25
#